data_AF-A0A1P8UUY5-F1
#
_entry.id   AF-A0A1P8UUY5-F1
#
_cell.length_a   1.000
_cell.length_b   1.000
_cell.length_c   1.000
_cell.angle_alpha   90.00
_cell.angle_beta   90.00
_cell.angle_gamma   90.00
#
_symmetry.space_group_name_H-M   'P 1'
#
loop_
_entity.id
_entity.type
_entity.pdbx_description
1 polymer ?
#
loop_
_entity_poly.entity_id
_entity_poly.type
_entity_poly.pdbx_seq_one_letter_code
_entity_poly.pdbx_strand_id
1 'polypeptide(L)' 'MLSFAMALRYSFDMGAEADRLEDAVSKVLADGVRTADLLGEEGVSPVSTSGMGDAILAALDASL' A
#
# COMPACT_ATOMS: atom_id res chain seq x y z
N MET A 1 -4.52 5.37 0.79
CA MET A 1 -3.80 5.25 -0.50
C MET A 1 -4.68 4.72 -1.63
N LEU A 2 -5.58 3.76 -1.38
CA LEU A 2 -6.53 3.27 -2.41
C LEU A 2 -7.41 4.38 -3.02
N SER A 3 -7.85 5.39 -2.24
CA SER A 3 -8.56 6.55 -2.80
C SER A 3 -7.74 7.35 -3.82
N PHE A 4 -6.41 7.34 -3.70
CA PHE A 4 -5.51 7.95 -4.68
C PHE A 4 -5.36 7.08 -5.93
N ALA A 5 -5.30 5.75 -5.79
CA ALA A 5 -5.39 4.83 -6.94
C ALA A 5 -6.69 5.06 -7.74
N MET A 6 -7.82 5.22 -7.04
CA MET A 6 -9.10 5.57 -7.67
C MET A 6 -9.04 6.94 -8.38
N ALA A 7 -8.36 7.93 -7.80
CA ALA A 7 -8.15 9.22 -8.47
C ALA A 7 -7.30 9.08 -9.75
N LEU A 8 -6.21 8.29 -9.71
CA LEU A 8 -5.41 7.98 -10.89
C LEU A 8 -6.26 7.33 -11.99
N ARG A 9 -7.06 6.33 -11.63
CA ARG A 9 -7.92 5.61 -12.58
C ARG A 9 -9.02 6.49 -13.18
N TYR A 10 -9.75 7.25 -12.36
CA TYR A 10 -10.97 7.94 -12.80
C TYR A 10 -10.78 9.43 -13.11
N SER A 11 -9.80 10.09 -12.51
CA SER A 11 -9.54 11.52 -12.73
C SER A 11 -8.39 11.78 -13.71
N PHE A 12 -7.45 10.85 -13.84
CA PHE A 12 -6.25 11.04 -14.67
C PHE A 12 -6.11 10.03 -15.83
N ASP A 13 -7.04 9.08 -15.96
CA ASP A 13 -6.98 7.98 -16.97
C ASP A 13 -5.67 7.16 -16.89
N MET A 14 -5.05 7.14 -15.71
CA MET A 14 -3.78 6.47 -15.41
C MET A 14 -4.05 5.11 -14.76
N GLY A 15 -4.71 4.23 -15.53
CA GLY A 15 -5.13 2.90 -15.05
C GLY A 15 -3.95 2.01 -14.65
N ALA A 16 -2.86 2.03 -15.41
CA ALA A 16 -1.68 1.21 -15.14
C ALA A 16 -0.96 1.64 -13.85
N GLU A 17 -0.89 2.95 -13.58
CA GLU A 17 -0.31 3.49 -12.36
C GLU A 17 -1.21 3.25 -11.15
N ALA A 18 -2.54 3.24 -11.35
CA ALA A 18 -3.48 2.82 -10.33
C ALA A 18 -3.29 1.34 -9.97
N ASP A 19 -3.24 0.44 -10.97
CA ASP A 19 -3.00 -0.99 -10.78
C ASP A 19 -1.68 -1.22 -10.03
N ARG A 20 -0.62 -0.53 -10.43
CA ARG A 20 0.69 -0.63 -9.78
C ARG A 20 0.66 -0.20 -8.31
N LEU A 21 -0.09 0.85 -7.98
CA LEU A 21 -0.25 1.29 -6.59
C LEU A 21 -1.07 0.27 -5.78
N GLU A 22 -2.11 -0.31 -6.36
CA GLU A 22 -2.92 -1.37 -5.73
C GLU A 22 -2.09 -2.64 -5.47
N ASP A 23 -1.23 -3.01 -6.42
CA ASP A 23 -0.29 -4.13 -6.29
C ASP A 23 0.76 -3.88 -5.20
N ALA A 24 1.33 -2.67 -5.14
CA ALA A 24 2.28 -2.30 -4.09
C ALA A 24 1.66 -2.39 -2.69
N VAL A 25 0.42 -1.90 -2.53
CA VAL A 25 -0.33 -2.02 -1.26
C VAL A 25 -0.57 -3.50 -0.93
N SER A 26 -0.98 -4.29 -1.91
CA SER A 26 -1.23 -5.73 -1.72
C SER A 26 0.03 -6.49 -1.33
N LYS A 27 1.18 -6.13 -1.91
CA LYS A 27 2.50 -6.70 -1.57
C LYS A 27 2.91 -6.37 -0.14
N VAL A 28 2.82 -5.10 0.27
CA VAL A 28 3.13 -4.68 1.65
C VAL A 28 2.25 -5.42 2.66
N LEU A 29 0.98 -5.63 2.31
CA LEU A 29 0.10 -6.45 3.13
C LEU A 29 0.50 -7.94 3.10
N ALA A 30 0.92 -8.50 1.97
CA ALA A 30 1.42 -9.88 1.91
C ALA A 30 2.71 -10.06 2.73
N ASP A 31 3.57 -9.03 2.79
CA ASP A 31 4.82 -9.00 3.57
C ASP A 31 4.59 -8.87 5.09
N GLY A 32 3.32 -8.91 5.54
CA GLY A 32 2.95 -8.91 6.96
C GLY A 32 2.96 -7.54 7.62
N VAL A 33 3.20 -6.46 6.87
CA VAL A 33 3.12 -5.09 7.40
C VAL A 33 1.66 -4.76 7.71
N ARG A 34 1.37 -4.48 8.97
CA ARG A 34 0.02 -4.17 9.45
C ARG A 34 0.05 -2.91 10.31
N THR A 35 -0.92 -2.03 10.08
CA THR A 35 -1.23 -0.92 10.99
C THR A 35 -2.03 -1.43 12.17
N ALA A 36 -2.15 -0.62 13.24
CA ALA A 36 -2.80 -1.02 14.49
C ALA A 36 -4.27 -1.47 14.32
N ASP A 37 -4.97 -0.98 13.30
CA ASP A 37 -6.34 -1.34 12.95
C ASP A 37 -6.48 -2.67 12.19
N LEU A 38 -5.38 -3.18 11.62
CA LEU A 38 -5.35 -4.43 10.84
C LEU A 38 -4.68 -5.59 11.60
N LEU A 39 -4.42 -5.41 12.89
CA LEU A 39 -3.88 -6.46 13.76
C LEU A 39 -4.98 -7.49 14.09
N GLY A 40 -4.90 -8.65 13.46
CA GLY A 40 -5.75 -9.82 13.77
C GLY A 40 -5.02 -10.94 14.52
N GLU A 41 -3.69 -10.94 14.54
CA GLU A 41 -2.86 -12.02 15.12
C GLU A 41 -1.93 -11.50 16.22
N GLU A 42 -1.85 -12.23 17.33
CA GLU A 42 -0.93 -11.94 18.43
C GLU A 42 0.53 -12.16 17.99
N GLY A 43 1.33 -11.09 18.00
CA GLY A 43 2.78 -11.16 17.78
C GLY A 43 3.35 -10.26 16.68
N VAL A 44 2.51 -9.58 15.89
CA VAL A 44 2.96 -8.59 14.90
C VAL A 44 2.99 -7.21 15.53
N SER A 45 4.14 -6.51 15.46
CA SER A 45 4.22 -5.12 15.91
C SER A 45 3.59 -4.21 14.86
N PRO A 46 2.61 -3.37 15.22
CA PRO A 46 1.97 -2.49 14.26
C PRO A 46 2.94 -1.41 13.78
N VAL A 47 2.89 -1.09 12.49
CA VAL A 47 3.58 0.09 11.96
C VAL A 47 2.74 1.35 12.18
N SER A 48 3.42 2.49 12.26
CA SER A 48 2.77 3.80 12.23
C SER A 48 2.22 4.11 10.83
N THR A 49 1.39 5.15 10.72
CA THR A 49 0.90 5.64 9.43
C THR A 49 2.04 5.99 8.47
N SER A 50 3.11 6.62 9.00
CA SER A 50 4.31 6.92 8.21
C SER A 50 5.04 5.65 7.79
N GLY A 51 5.20 4.67 8.70
CA GLY A 51 5.85 3.40 8.38
C GLY A 51 5.12 2.60 7.31
N MET A 52 3.77 2.64 7.29
CA MET A 52 2.98 2.05 6.22
C MET A 52 3.22 2.77 4.88
N GLY A 53 3.31 4.10 4.90
CA GLY A 53 3.64 4.89 3.71
C GLY A 53 5.03 4.56 3.16
N ASP A 54 6.03 4.48 4.03
CA ASP A 54 7.42 4.16 3.66
C ASP A 54 7.53 2.76 3.04
N ALA A 55 6.81 1.77 3.61
CA ALA A 55 6.76 0.41 3.05
C ALA A 55 6.13 0.38 1.65
N ILE A 56 5.06 1.14 1.43
CA ILE A 56 4.39 1.23 0.13
C ILE A 56 5.27 1.95 -0.90
N LEU A 57 5.98 3.00 -0.51
CA LEU A 57 6.96 3.66 -1.37
C LEU A 57 8.09 2.70 -1.78
N ALA A 58 8.63 1.94 -0.83
CA ALA A 58 9.66 0.94 -1.12
C ALA A 58 9.16 -0.16 -2.08
N ALA A 59 7.92 -0.63 -1.90
CA ALA A 59 7.29 -1.60 -2.80
C ALA A 59 7.04 -1.00 -4.20
N LEU A 60 6.67 0.29 -4.27
CA LEU A 60 6.48 1.01 -5.52
C LEU A 60 7.82 1.18 -6.25
N ASP A 61 8.89 1.61 -5.57
CA ASP A 61 10.22 1.75 -6.16
C ASP A 61 10.78 0.41 -6.66
N ALA A 62 10.54 -0.68 -5.93
CA ALA A 62 10.93 -2.03 -6.35
C ALA A 62 10.16 -2.57 -7.57
N SER A 63 9.10 -1.88 -8.02
CA SER A 63 8.33 -2.22 -9.22
C SER A 63 8.63 -1.33 -10.42
N LEU A 64 9.64 -0.43 -10.32
CA LEU A 64 10.21 0.33 -11.45
C LEU A 64 11.11 -0.56 -12.31
#